data_AF-G7Z5G3-F1
#
_entry.id   AF-G7Z5G3-F1
#
_cell.length_a   1.000
_cell.length_b   1.000
_cell.length_c   1.000
_cell.angle_alpha   90.00
_cell.angle_beta   90.00
_cell.angle_gamma   90.00
#
_symmetry.space_group_name_H-M   'P 1'
#
loop_
_entity.id
_entity.type
_entity.pdbx_description
1 polymer ?
#
loop_
_entity_poly.entity_id
_entity_poly.type
_entity_poly.pdbx_seq_one_letter_code
_entity_poly.pdbx_strand_id
1 'polypeptide(L)'
;MVTITTKPVCQAAVDLVKHFEGLYLKAYLCPAGVPTIGYGHTAGVKMGQTITADQAEQLLLDDLSDALARVDALVKVPLNDNQRGALSSFVFNLGAGSLGSSTLLKLLNAGNYDEAAGQFGRWVNATVNGKPTRLPGLVARRAAEAALFSGAAATMPSEQPHPMPQMGNAPAGAEDDEVRAIQRIVGAKADGAFGPATTLAVKKWQFLHNLEPDGIVGPLTRAKMGL
;
A
#
# COMPACT_ATOMS: atom_id res chain seq x y z
N MET A 1 -32.80 15.29 -3.42
CA MET A 1 -31.52 14.71 -3.86
C MET A 1 -31.01 13.87 -2.70
N VAL A 2 -30.97 12.54 -2.85
CA VAL A 2 -30.37 11.67 -1.82
C VAL A 2 -28.88 11.71 -2.07
N THR A 3 -28.15 12.43 -1.23
CA THR A 3 -26.69 12.35 -1.19
C THR A 3 -26.36 10.95 -0.69
N ILE A 4 -26.01 10.03 -1.60
CA ILE A 4 -25.45 8.75 -1.18
C ILE A 4 -24.04 9.06 -0.69
N THR A 5 -23.91 9.36 0.60
CA THR A 5 -22.62 9.41 1.27
C THR A 5 -22.11 7.96 1.29
N THR A 6 -21.31 7.60 0.30
CA THR A 6 -20.60 6.32 0.29
C THR A 6 -19.78 6.26 1.57
N LYS A 7 -20.05 5.25 2.40
CA LYS A 7 -19.33 5.09 3.67
C LYS A 7 -17.83 4.94 3.36
N PRO A 8 -16.95 5.70 4.02
CA PRO A 8 -15.51 5.66 3.78
C PRO A 8 -14.93 4.25 3.89
N VAL A 9 -13.83 4.01 3.19
CA VAL A 9 -13.06 2.76 3.28
C VAL A 9 -12.57 2.60 4.72
N CYS A 10 -12.55 1.38 5.26
CA CYS A 10 -12.08 1.15 6.62
C CYS A 10 -10.57 1.39 6.76
N GLN A 11 -10.13 1.84 7.94
CA GLN A 11 -8.71 2.15 8.20
C GLN A 11 -7.78 0.96 7.95
N ALA A 12 -8.22 -0.27 8.26
CA ALA A 12 -7.43 -1.47 8.02
C ALA A 12 -7.06 -1.66 6.53
N ALA A 13 -7.92 -1.26 5.60
CA ALA A 13 -7.60 -1.31 4.18
C ALA A 13 -6.65 -0.20 3.75
N VAL A 14 -6.78 0.99 4.34
CA VAL A 14 -5.83 2.11 4.15
C VAL A 14 -4.44 1.67 4.60
N ASP A 15 -4.32 1.13 5.81
CA ASP A 15 -3.06 0.66 6.38
C ASP A 15 -2.44 -0.48 5.56
N LEU A 16 -3.28 -1.41 5.09
CA LEU A 16 -2.87 -2.48 4.20
C LEU A 16 -2.25 -1.91 2.92
N VAL A 17 -2.93 -0.97 2.24
CA VAL A 17 -2.42 -0.41 0.98
C VAL A 17 -1.14 0.41 1.22
N LYS A 18 -1.09 1.23 2.28
CA LYS A 18 0.13 1.96 2.68
C LYS A 18 1.32 1.03 2.88
N HIS A 19 1.09 -0.16 3.45
CA HIS A 19 2.12 -1.16 3.66
C HIS A 19 2.70 -1.73 2.34
N PHE A 20 1.90 -1.85 1.28
CA PHE A 20 2.32 -2.47 0.00
C PHE A 20 2.76 -1.47 -1.09
N GLU A 21 2.28 -0.21 -1.10
CA GLU A 21 2.54 0.74 -2.21
C GLU A 21 3.80 1.58 -2.03
N GLY A 22 4.24 1.82 -0.78
CA GLY A 22 5.30 2.78 -0.48
C GLY A 22 4.87 4.24 -0.68
N LEU A 23 5.55 5.18 -0.02
CA LEU A 23 5.23 6.61 -0.06
C LEU A 23 6.29 7.38 -0.85
N TYR A 24 5.86 8.14 -1.86
CA TYR A 24 6.72 9.03 -2.65
C TYR A 24 6.17 10.45 -2.67
N LEU A 25 6.83 11.38 -1.98
CA LEU A 25 6.35 12.77 -1.84
C LEU A 25 6.69 13.64 -3.05
N LYS A 26 7.52 13.16 -3.96
CA LYS A 26 7.87 13.80 -5.22
C LYS A 26 7.43 12.92 -6.39
N ALA A 27 6.86 13.55 -7.42
CA ALA A 27 6.44 12.85 -8.62
C ALA A 27 7.62 12.13 -9.30
N TYR A 28 7.43 10.86 -9.63
CA TYR A 28 8.38 10.00 -10.33
C TYR A 28 7.72 9.34 -11.55
N LEU A 29 8.51 8.71 -12.42
CA LEU A 29 7.99 7.90 -13.51
C LEU A 29 7.97 6.43 -13.11
N CYS A 30 6.80 5.79 -13.16
CA CYS A 30 6.73 4.35 -12.95
C CYS A 30 7.33 3.57 -14.14
N PRO A 31 7.48 2.23 -14.10
CA PRO A 31 8.00 1.47 -15.24
C PRO A 31 7.18 1.59 -16.52
N ALA A 32 5.91 2.00 -16.41
CA ALA A 32 5.07 2.28 -17.56
C ALA A 32 5.28 3.70 -18.13
N GLY A 33 6.18 4.50 -17.55
CA GLY A 33 6.45 5.88 -17.97
C GLY A 33 5.38 6.89 -17.55
N VAL A 34 4.53 6.55 -16.58
CA VAL A 34 3.43 7.41 -16.11
C VAL A 34 3.86 8.21 -14.88
N PRO A 35 3.68 9.55 -14.85
CA PRO A 35 3.89 10.36 -13.65
C PRO A 35 3.06 9.84 -12.48
N THR A 36 3.73 9.53 -11.37
CA THR A 36 3.16 8.88 -10.18
C THR A 36 3.63 9.59 -8.92
N ILE A 37 2.77 9.71 -7.90
CA ILE A 37 3.09 10.35 -6.61
C ILE A 37 2.30 9.69 -5.46
N GLY A 38 2.68 9.96 -4.21
CA GLY A 38 2.02 9.43 -3.02
C GLY A 38 2.12 7.91 -2.95
N TYR A 39 0.98 7.26 -2.73
CA TYR A 39 0.84 5.80 -2.70
C TYR A 39 0.42 5.22 -4.06
N GLY A 40 1.09 5.64 -5.15
CA GLY A 40 0.79 5.14 -6.50
C GLY A 40 -0.26 5.94 -7.28
N HIS A 41 -0.59 7.15 -6.83
CA HIS A 41 -1.55 8.03 -7.50
C HIS A 41 -0.99 8.57 -8.82
N THR A 42 -1.81 8.60 -9.88
CA THR A 42 -1.39 9.03 -11.23
C THR A 42 -2.28 10.11 -11.85
N ALA A 43 -3.52 10.28 -11.37
CA ALA A 43 -4.49 11.16 -12.00
C ALA A 43 -4.04 12.63 -11.86
N GLY A 44 -3.83 13.31 -13.00
CA GLY A 44 -3.44 14.72 -13.01
C GLY A 44 -2.03 15.02 -12.49
N VAL A 45 -1.22 14.00 -12.19
CA VAL A 45 0.14 14.16 -11.68
C VAL A 45 1.04 14.73 -12.77
N LYS A 46 1.87 15.72 -12.41
CA LYS A 46 2.85 16.33 -13.31
C LYS A 46 4.25 16.14 -12.75
N MET A 47 5.22 15.90 -13.64
CA MET A 47 6.63 15.81 -13.23
C MET A 47 7.08 17.12 -12.56
N GLY A 48 7.79 16.98 -11.43
CA GLY A 48 8.20 18.10 -10.59
C GLY A 48 7.23 18.46 -9.47
N GLN A 49 6.03 17.87 -9.45
CA GLN A 49 5.08 18.04 -8.33
C GLN A 49 5.64 17.42 -7.04
N THR A 50 5.38 18.10 -5.92
CA THR A 50 5.63 17.60 -4.56
C THR A 50 4.35 17.69 -3.73
N ILE A 51 4.21 16.81 -2.75
CA ILE A 51 3.08 16.77 -1.82
C ILE A 51 3.56 16.48 -0.39
N THR A 52 2.73 16.79 0.60
CA THR A 52 2.94 16.38 2.00
C THR A 52 2.44 14.95 2.22
N ALA A 53 2.81 14.34 3.35
CA ALA A 53 2.29 13.02 3.75
C ALA A 53 0.76 13.03 3.88
N ASP A 54 0.18 14.08 4.47
CA ASP A 54 -1.28 14.23 4.60
C ASP A 54 -1.97 14.33 3.24
N GLN A 55 -1.35 15.05 2.28
CA GLN A 55 -1.85 15.12 0.92
C GLN A 55 -1.77 13.75 0.21
N ALA A 56 -0.70 12.99 0.43
CA ALA A 56 -0.57 11.63 -0.11
C ALA A 56 -1.61 10.68 0.47
N GLU A 57 -1.91 10.80 1.76
CA GLU A 57 -2.96 10.03 2.43
C GLU A 57 -4.35 10.42 1.92
N GLN A 58 -4.62 11.71 1.71
CA GLN A 58 -5.89 12.14 1.12
C GLN A 58 -6.07 11.59 -0.30
N LEU A 59 -5.04 11.64 -1.14
CA LEU A 59 -5.08 11.03 -2.49
C LEU A 59 -5.38 9.53 -2.42
N LEU A 60 -4.75 8.82 -1.48
CA LEU A 60 -5.02 7.39 -1.26
C LEU A 60 -6.46 7.13 -0.83
N LEU A 61 -7.02 7.96 0.07
CA LEU A 61 -8.42 7.83 0.49
C LEU A 61 -9.38 8.04 -0.68
N ASP A 62 -9.10 9.02 -1.54
CA ASP A 62 -9.89 9.30 -2.73
C ASP A 62 -9.80 8.13 -3.74
N ASP A 63 -8.60 7.63 -4.02
CA ASP A 63 -8.38 6.49 -4.91
C ASP A 63 -9.04 5.20 -4.39
N LEU A 64 -9.00 4.96 -3.07
CA LEU A 64 -9.69 3.82 -2.46
C LEU A 64 -11.20 3.98 -2.46
N SER A 65 -11.71 5.21 -2.33
CA SER A 65 -13.14 5.50 -2.47
C SER A 65 -13.62 5.20 -3.90
N ASP A 66 -12.83 5.59 -4.91
CA ASP A 66 -13.11 5.27 -6.32
C ASP A 66 -13.05 3.76 -6.60
N ALA A 67 -12.07 3.06 -6.02
CA ALA A 67 -11.98 1.60 -6.10
C ALA A 67 -13.21 0.94 -5.45
N LEU A 68 -13.64 1.44 -4.29
CA LEU A 68 -14.80 0.95 -3.57
C LEU A 68 -16.11 1.18 -4.35
N ALA A 69 -16.27 2.33 -4.99
CA ALA A 69 -17.43 2.59 -5.84
C ALA A 69 -17.53 1.57 -7.00
N ARG A 70 -16.39 1.14 -7.55
CA ARG A 70 -16.34 0.08 -8.58
C ARG A 70 -16.65 -1.30 -8.01
N VAL A 71 -16.24 -1.58 -6.76
CA VAL A 71 -16.64 -2.81 -6.04
C VAL A 71 -18.15 -2.83 -5.83
N ASP A 72 -18.71 -1.75 -5.29
CA ASP A 72 -20.14 -1.63 -4.97
C ASP A 72 -21.01 -1.75 -6.24
N ALA A 73 -20.50 -1.35 -7.42
CA ALA A 73 -21.17 -1.55 -8.70
C ALA A 73 -21.17 -3.01 -9.21
N LEU A 74 -20.23 -3.85 -8.75
CA LEU A 74 -20.06 -5.24 -9.19
C LEU A 74 -20.69 -6.26 -8.23
N VAL A 75 -20.71 -5.93 -6.93
CA VAL A 75 -21.19 -6.83 -5.88
C VAL A 75 -22.70 -6.71 -5.71
N LYS A 76 -23.36 -7.86 -5.56
CA LYS A 76 -24.83 -7.99 -5.49
C LYS A 76 -25.33 -8.45 -4.12
N VAL A 77 -24.41 -8.75 -3.21
CA VAL A 77 -24.68 -9.25 -1.85
C VAL A 77 -24.19 -8.24 -0.81
N PRO A 78 -24.74 -8.25 0.42
CA PRO A 78 -24.26 -7.38 1.49
C PRO A 78 -22.79 -7.66 1.82
N LEU A 79 -22.02 -6.60 2.10
CA LEU A 79 -20.65 -6.68 2.58
C LEU A 79 -20.51 -5.93 3.91
N ASN A 80 -19.68 -6.44 4.81
CA ASN A 80 -19.22 -5.66 5.96
C ASN A 80 -18.05 -4.74 5.56
N ASP A 81 -17.63 -3.85 6.48
CA ASP A 81 -16.59 -2.87 6.21
C ASP A 81 -15.24 -3.49 5.83
N ASN A 82 -14.86 -4.61 6.45
CA ASN A 82 -13.60 -5.29 6.16
C ASN A 82 -13.62 -5.95 4.78
N GLN A 83 -14.74 -6.56 4.39
CA GLN A 83 -14.92 -7.13 3.05
C GLN A 83 -14.89 -6.05 1.97
N ARG A 84 -15.56 -4.92 2.22
CA ARG A 84 -15.48 -3.73 1.34
C ARG A 84 -14.04 -3.23 1.23
N GLY A 85 -13.33 -3.12 2.36
CA GLY A 85 -11.93 -2.69 2.40
C GLY A 85 -10.98 -3.62 1.63
N ALA A 86 -11.07 -4.93 1.86
CA ALA A 86 -10.25 -5.92 1.17
C ALA A 86 -10.45 -5.91 -0.35
N LEU A 87 -11.70 -5.83 -0.80
CA LEU A 87 -12.02 -5.73 -2.23
C LEU A 87 -11.59 -4.38 -2.82
N SER A 88 -11.63 -3.30 -2.05
CA SER A 88 -11.13 -1.99 -2.49
C SER A 88 -9.62 -2.02 -2.70
N SER A 89 -8.85 -2.60 -1.77
CA SER A 89 -7.40 -2.81 -1.98
C SER A 89 -7.12 -3.69 -3.20
N PHE A 90 -7.91 -4.75 -3.40
CA PHE A 90 -7.78 -5.63 -4.56
C PHE A 90 -8.01 -4.88 -5.87
N VAL A 91 -9.09 -4.09 -5.94
CA VAL A 91 -9.43 -3.28 -7.13
C VAL A 91 -8.43 -2.15 -7.35
N PHE A 92 -7.92 -1.53 -6.28
CA PHE A 92 -6.83 -0.56 -6.37
C PHE A 92 -5.60 -1.17 -7.06
N ASN A 93 -5.23 -2.40 -6.69
CA ASN A 93 -4.04 -3.06 -7.24
C ASN A 93 -4.21 -3.65 -8.64
N LEU A 94 -5.36 -4.29 -8.91
CA LEU A 94 -5.56 -5.12 -10.10
C LEU A 94 -6.62 -4.56 -11.06
N GLY A 95 -7.29 -3.48 -10.67
CA GLY A 95 -8.41 -2.90 -11.40
C GLY A 95 -9.72 -3.68 -11.27
N ALA A 96 -10.82 -2.98 -11.50
CA ALA A 96 -12.17 -3.54 -11.41
C ALA A 96 -12.46 -4.62 -12.47
N GLY A 97 -11.78 -4.59 -13.63
CA GLY A 97 -11.92 -5.62 -14.65
C GLY A 97 -11.45 -7.00 -14.19
N SER A 98 -10.37 -7.04 -13.40
CA SER A 98 -9.87 -8.27 -12.78
C SER A 98 -10.88 -8.85 -11.79
N LEU A 99 -11.55 -8.00 -11.00
CA LEU A 99 -12.63 -8.44 -10.11
C LEU A 99 -13.86 -8.89 -10.89
N GLY A 100 -14.31 -8.09 -11.85
CA GLY A 100 -15.55 -8.29 -12.62
C GLY A 100 -15.64 -9.62 -13.38
N SER A 101 -14.49 -10.13 -13.83
CA SER A 101 -14.40 -11.41 -14.56
C SER A 101 -14.03 -12.61 -13.68
N SER A 102 -13.79 -12.40 -12.38
CA SER A 102 -13.20 -13.40 -11.49
C SER A 102 -14.15 -14.47 -10.98
N THR A 103 -13.60 -15.64 -10.65
CA THR A 103 -14.30 -16.65 -9.82
C THR A 103 -14.61 -16.10 -8.42
N LEU A 104 -13.76 -15.22 -7.88
CA LEU A 104 -13.97 -14.56 -6.59
C LEU A 104 -15.33 -13.85 -6.56
N LEU A 105 -15.58 -12.96 -7.53
CA LEU A 105 -16.84 -12.22 -7.60
C LEU A 105 -18.04 -13.14 -7.86
N LYS A 106 -17.87 -14.19 -8.68
CA LYS A 106 -18.94 -15.17 -8.93
C LYS A 106 -19.37 -15.87 -7.64
N LEU A 107 -18.41 -16.36 -6.84
CA LEU A 107 -18.67 -17.02 -5.56
C LEU A 107 -19.26 -16.04 -4.55
N LEU A 108 -18.69 -14.84 -4.46
CA LEU A 108 -19.19 -13.79 -3.57
C LEU A 108 -20.65 -13.45 -3.87
N ASN A 109 -20.99 -13.19 -5.14
CA ASN A 109 -22.36 -12.86 -5.54
C ASN A 109 -23.34 -14.05 -5.44
N ALA A 110 -22.83 -15.27 -5.25
CA ALA A 110 -23.64 -16.43 -4.89
C ALA A 110 -23.84 -16.58 -3.37
N GLY A 111 -23.24 -15.70 -2.55
CA GLY A 111 -23.27 -15.76 -1.09
C GLY A 111 -22.21 -16.66 -0.46
N ASN A 112 -21.26 -17.17 -1.25
CA ASN A 112 -20.22 -18.08 -0.78
C ASN A 112 -18.97 -17.30 -0.33
N TYR A 113 -19.07 -16.60 0.81
CA TYR A 113 -18.02 -15.70 1.30
C TYR A 113 -16.69 -16.41 1.59
N ASP A 114 -16.71 -17.56 2.25
CA ASP A 114 -15.48 -18.30 2.59
C ASP A 114 -14.76 -18.82 1.34
N GLU A 115 -15.53 -19.33 0.37
CA GLU A 115 -14.96 -19.80 -0.90
C GLU A 115 -14.41 -18.62 -1.72
N ALA A 116 -15.06 -17.45 -1.67
CA ALA A 116 -14.57 -16.22 -2.27
C ALA A 116 -13.24 -15.76 -1.62
N ALA A 117 -13.13 -15.82 -0.29
CA ALA A 117 -11.89 -15.52 0.42
C ALA A 117 -10.73 -16.43 -0.03
N GLY A 118 -11.02 -17.71 -0.30
CA GLY A 118 -10.05 -18.66 -0.85
C GLY A 118 -9.54 -18.32 -2.26
N GLN A 119 -10.16 -17.38 -2.98
CA GLN A 119 -9.74 -17.03 -4.34
C GLN A 119 -8.63 -15.98 -4.42
N PHE A 120 -8.42 -15.13 -3.41
CA PHE A 120 -7.45 -14.02 -3.47
C PHE A 120 -6.03 -14.48 -3.88
N GLY A 121 -5.61 -15.68 -3.45
CA GLY A 121 -4.29 -16.25 -3.75
C GLY A 121 -4.02 -16.57 -5.23
N ARG A 122 -4.98 -16.35 -6.13
CA ARG A 122 -4.81 -16.59 -7.58
C ARG A 122 -4.04 -15.48 -8.29
N TRP A 123 -4.02 -14.26 -7.73
CA TRP A 123 -3.34 -13.10 -8.31
C TRP A 123 -2.00 -12.81 -7.64
N VAL A 124 -1.11 -13.79 -7.73
CA VAL A 124 0.23 -13.76 -7.11
C VAL A 124 1.38 -13.80 -8.13
N ASN A 125 1.05 -13.78 -9.42
CA ASN A 125 2.01 -13.84 -10.51
C ASN A 125 2.01 -12.53 -11.30
N ALA A 126 3.17 -12.11 -11.78
CA ALA A 126 3.32 -11.05 -12.76
C ALA A 126 4.28 -11.48 -13.87
N THR A 127 4.21 -10.84 -15.03
CA THR A 127 5.16 -11.10 -16.12
C THR A 127 6.46 -10.37 -15.86
N VAL A 128 7.54 -11.11 -15.62
CA VAL A 128 8.90 -10.57 -15.47
C VAL A 128 9.74 -11.15 -16.60
N ASN A 129 10.34 -10.28 -17.43
CA ASN A 129 11.13 -10.69 -18.60
C ASN A 129 10.38 -11.67 -19.53
N GLY A 130 9.09 -11.41 -19.78
CA GLY A 130 8.24 -12.24 -20.63
C GLY A 130 7.79 -13.57 -20.02
N LYS A 131 8.12 -13.84 -18.74
CA LYS A 131 7.76 -15.09 -18.05
C LYS A 131 6.82 -14.85 -16.87
N PRO A 132 5.74 -15.65 -16.72
CA PRO A 132 4.93 -15.63 -15.50
C PRO A 132 5.79 -16.01 -14.30
N THR A 133 5.91 -15.09 -13.34
CA THR A 133 6.74 -15.24 -12.15
C THR A 133 5.90 -14.98 -10.92
N ARG A 134 5.92 -15.94 -9.98
CA ARG A 134 5.27 -15.79 -8.68
C ARG A 134 6.04 -14.79 -7.83
N LEU A 135 5.39 -13.71 -7.42
CA LEU A 135 6.03 -12.62 -6.68
C LEU A 135 5.70 -12.72 -5.18
N PRO A 136 6.69 -12.86 -4.28
CA PRO A 136 6.45 -12.93 -2.84
C PRO A 136 5.62 -11.76 -2.28
N GLY A 137 5.84 -10.54 -2.77
CA GLY A 137 5.06 -9.37 -2.36
C GLY A 137 3.56 -9.48 -2.70
N LEU A 138 3.22 -10.03 -3.88
CA LEU A 138 1.82 -10.28 -4.24
C LEU A 138 1.21 -11.41 -3.42
N VAL A 139 1.99 -12.44 -3.07
CA VAL A 139 1.55 -13.52 -2.17
C VAL A 139 1.17 -12.95 -0.81
N ALA A 140 2.04 -12.12 -0.22
CA ALA A 140 1.78 -11.46 1.06
C ALA A 140 0.56 -10.54 0.99
N ARG A 141 0.43 -9.73 -0.08
CA ARG A 141 -0.72 -8.84 -0.29
C ARG A 141 -2.03 -9.59 -0.37
N ARG A 142 -2.09 -10.63 -1.21
CA ARG A 142 -3.32 -11.42 -1.37
C ARG A 142 -3.70 -12.16 -0.09
N ALA A 143 -2.72 -12.60 0.70
CA ALA A 143 -2.97 -13.19 2.02
C ALA A 143 -3.53 -12.18 3.02
N ALA A 144 -2.97 -10.96 3.07
CA ALA A 144 -3.46 -9.90 3.94
C ALA A 144 -4.88 -9.45 3.56
N GLU A 145 -5.18 -9.32 2.27
CA GLU A 145 -6.53 -8.99 1.79
C GLU A 145 -7.53 -10.10 2.11
N ALA A 146 -7.15 -11.37 1.94
CA ALA A 146 -8.00 -12.50 2.32
C ALA A 146 -8.27 -12.52 3.84
N ALA A 147 -7.24 -12.27 4.66
CA ALA A 147 -7.38 -12.21 6.12
C ALA A 147 -8.34 -11.08 6.55
N LEU A 148 -8.18 -9.89 5.95
CA LEU A 148 -9.08 -8.77 6.17
C LEU A 148 -10.51 -9.14 5.74
N PHE A 149 -10.69 -9.73 4.55
CA PHE A 149 -12.00 -10.13 4.03
C PHE A 149 -12.71 -11.14 4.94
N SER A 150 -11.98 -12.12 5.48
CA SER A 150 -12.51 -13.13 6.40
C SER A 150 -12.72 -12.64 7.83
N GLY A 151 -12.29 -11.42 8.17
CA GLY A 151 -12.38 -10.89 9.54
C GLY A 151 -11.46 -11.61 10.54
N ALA A 152 -10.49 -12.39 10.06
CA ALA A 152 -9.41 -12.88 10.91
C ALA A 152 -8.55 -11.69 11.31
N ALA A 153 -8.07 -11.64 12.57
CA ALA A 153 -7.11 -10.63 12.99
C ALA A 153 -5.95 -10.64 11.98
N ALA A 154 -5.81 -9.55 11.21
CA ALA A 154 -4.79 -9.46 10.18
C ALA A 154 -3.44 -9.57 10.88
N THR A 155 -2.84 -10.76 10.86
CA THR A 155 -1.42 -10.94 11.12
C THR A 155 -0.72 -10.32 9.93
N MET A 156 -0.61 -8.99 9.95
CA MET A 156 0.19 -8.23 9.00
C MET A 156 1.60 -8.80 9.07
N PRO A 157 2.15 -9.33 7.97
CA PRO A 157 3.55 -9.73 7.95
C PRO A 157 4.41 -8.53 8.37
N SER A 158 5.30 -8.72 9.33
CA SER A 158 6.14 -7.65 9.91
C SER A 158 7.27 -7.17 8.97
N GLU A 159 7.33 -7.72 7.76
CA GLU A 159 8.24 -7.34 6.67
C GLU A 159 7.47 -6.55 5.61
N GLN A 160 7.88 -5.30 5.37
CA GLN A 160 7.46 -4.55 4.18
C GLN A 160 7.95 -5.30 2.92
N PRO A 161 7.06 -5.73 2.01
CA PRO A 161 7.51 -6.26 0.74
C PRO A 161 8.15 -5.16 -0.11
N HIS A 162 9.04 -5.57 -1.01
CA HIS A 162 9.76 -4.65 -1.87
C HIS A 162 8.79 -3.77 -2.68
N PRO A 163 9.00 -2.43 -2.70
CA PRO A 163 8.24 -1.54 -3.57
C PRO A 163 8.34 -2.03 -5.01
N MET A 164 7.28 -1.82 -5.80
CA MET A 164 7.30 -2.16 -7.23
C MET A 164 8.56 -1.57 -7.89
N PRO A 165 9.21 -2.30 -8.82
CA PRO A 165 10.33 -1.76 -9.57
C PRO A 165 9.91 -0.42 -10.21
N GLN A 166 10.75 0.61 -10.17
CA GLN A 166 10.50 1.90 -10.82
C GLN A 166 11.50 2.09 -11.97
N MET A 167 11.10 2.73 -13.08
CA MET A 167 12.04 3.08 -14.14
C MET A 167 12.74 4.40 -13.81
N GLY A 168 14.06 4.34 -13.65
CA GLY A 168 14.96 5.49 -13.77
C GLY A 168 15.02 6.38 -12.53
N ASN A 169 16.23 6.54 -12.01
CA ASN A 169 16.59 7.44 -10.91
C ASN A 169 15.84 8.79 -10.95
N ALA A 170 15.03 9.05 -9.93
CA ALA A 170 14.71 10.41 -9.53
C ALA A 170 15.98 11.08 -8.97
N PRO A 171 16.22 12.38 -9.19
CA PRO A 171 17.44 13.03 -8.75
C PRO A 171 17.48 13.09 -7.22
N ALA A 172 18.52 12.47 -6.67
CA ALA A 172 19.02 12.60 -5.30
C ALA A 172 19.18 14.08 -4.91
N GLY A 173 18.78 14.45 -3.69
CA GLY A 173 19.25 15.74 -3.17
C GLY A 173 18.60 16.32 -1.92
N ALA A 174 17.49 15.78 -1.41
CA ALA A 174 16.91 16.28 -0.14
C ALA A 174 16.41 15.13 0.75
N GLU A 175 15.70 14.17 0.16
CA GLU A 175 15.29 12.94 0.86
C GLU A 175 16.51 12.06 1.17
N ASP A 176 17.53 12.02 0.29
CA ASP A 176 18.82 11.37 0.56
C ASP A 176 19.54 11.95 1.79
N ASP A 177 19.47 13.27 2.00
CA ASP A 177 20.14 13.93 3.12
C ASP A 177 19.43 13.64 4.45
N GLU A 178 18.10 13.62 4.43
CA GLU A 178 17.30 13.23 5.59
C GLU A 178 17.49 11.74 5.92
N VAL A 179 17.42 10.85 4.94
CA VAL A 179 17.65 9.41 5.15
C VAL A 179 19.08 9.18 5.66
N ARG A 180 20.08 9.88 5.12
CA ARG A 180 21.45 9.83 5.65
C ARG A 180 21.56 10.38 7.06
N ALA A 181 20.81 11.43 7.42
CA ALA A 181 20.75 11.95 8.78
C ALA A 181 20.16 10.91 9.74
N ILE A 182 19.04 10.30 9.39
CA ILE A 182 18.43 9.20 10.16
C ILE A 182 19.42 8.04 10.30
N GLN A 183 20.01 7.58 9.18
CA GLN A 183 20.97 6.48 9.17
C GLN A 183 22.16 6.75 10.10
N ARG A 184 22.68 7.98 10.15
CA ARG A 184 23.73 8.38 11.09
C ARG A 184 23.26 8.31 12.55
N ILE A 185 22.04 8.76 12.84
CA ILE A 185 21.46 8.75 14.20
C ILE A 185 21.24 7.32 14.70
N VAL A 186 20.75 6.42 13.82
CA VAL A 186 20.43 5.03 14.20
C VAL A 186 21.63 4.08 14.07
N GLY A 187 22.77 4.56 13.55
CA GLY A 187 23.97 3.77 13.36
C GLY A 187 23.91 2.80 12.17
N ALA A 188 23.08 3.09 11.16
CA ALA A 188 23.06 2.39 9.89
C ALA A 188 24.06 3.00 8.89
N LYS A 189 24.37 2.27 7.82
CA LYS A 189 25.17 2.80 6.71
C LYS A 189 24.42 3.99 6.09
N ALA A 190 25.05 5.17 6.10
CA ALA A 190 24.47 6.41 5.56
C ALA A 190 24.56 6.45 4.03
N ASP A 191 23.93 5.50 3.34
CA ASP A 191 23.90 5.41 1.87
C ASP A 191 22.74 6.18 1.23
N GLY A 192 21.79 6.68 2.02
CA GLY A 192 20.58 7.36 1.55
C GLY A 192 19.42 6.42 1.21
N ALA A 193 19.58 5.11 1.42
CA ALA A 193 18.53 4.13 1.18
C ALA A 193 17.83 3.70 2.48
N PHE A 194 16.54 3.98 2.59
CA PHE A 194 15.71 3.52 3.72
C PHE A 194 15.27 2.05 3.52
N GLY A 195 16.24 1.14 3.48
CA GLY A 195 16.02 -0.30 3.31
C GLY A 195 15.96 -1.08 4.64
N PRO A 196 15.90 -2.42 4.58
CA PRO A 196 15.74 -3.28 5.76
C PRO A 196 16.77 -3.06 6.87
N ALA A 197 18.02 -2.75 6.49
CA ALA A 197 19.08 -2.45 7.45
C ALA A 197 18.79 -1.14 8.22
N THR A 198 18.30 -0.12 7.51
CA THR A 198 17.89 1.17 8.10
C THR A 198 16.66 0.96 9.00
N THR A 199 15.64 0.23 8.53
CA THR A 199 14.45 -0.11 9.33
C THR A 199 14.81 -0.85 10.62
N LEU A 200 15.70 -1.85 10.56
CA LEU A 200 16.15 -2.58 11.74
C LEU A 200 16.88 -1.67 12.74
N ALA A 201 17.73 -0.79 12.23
CA ALA A 201 18.43 0.19 13.05
C ALA A 201 17.45 1.18 13.70
N VAL A 202 16.42 1.64 12.97
CA VAL A 202 15.35 2.50 13.50
C VAL A 202 14.55 1.78 14.59
N LYS A 203 14.13 0.53 14.38
CA LYS A 203 13.42 -0.27 15.40
C LYS A 203 14.24 -0.41 16.68
N LYS A 204 15.53 -0.74 16.53
CA LYS A 204 16.46 -0.84 17.66
C LYS A 204 16.62 0.50 18.37
N TRP A 205 16.76 1.59 17.62
CA TRP A 205 16.86 2.94 18.18
C TRP A 205 15.59 3.33 18.93
N GLN A 206 14.41 3.11 18.35
CA GLN A 206 13.12 3.38 18.98
C GLN A 206 12.95 2.62 20.29
N PHE A 207 13.27 1.31 20.31
CA PHE A 207 13.26 0.49 21.51
C PHE A 207 14.16 1.07 22.61
N LEU A 208 15.40 1.46 22.27
CA LEU A 208 16.35 2.06 23.21
C LEU A 208 15.90 3.44 23.71
N HIS A 209 15.03 4.13 22.99
CA HIS A 209 14.53 5.46 23.33
C HIS A 209 13.09 5.44 23.85
N ASN A 210 12.57 4.28 24.29
CA ASN A 210 11.21 4.13 24.82
C ASN A 210 10.13 4.64 23.86
N LEU A 211 10.28 4.35 22.56
CA LEU A 211 9.26 4.53 21.53
C LEU A 211 8.76 3.16 21.07
N GLU A 212 7.61 3.14 20.40
CA GLU A 212 7.14 1.95 19.69
C GLU A 212 8.16 1.57 18.60
N PRO A 213 8.73 0.35 18.61
CA PRO A 213 9.77 -0.07 17.68
C PRO A 213 9.15 -0.56 16.35
N ASP A 214 8.42 0.32 15.69
CA ASP A 214 7.71 0.05 14.43
C ASP A 214 8.62 0.17 13.18
N GLY A 215 9.79 0.81 13.31
CA GLY A 215 10.75 1.03 12.23
C GLY A 215 10.41 2.24 11.37
N ILE A 216 9.45 3.05 11.80
CA ILE A 216 8.91 4.20 11.08
C ILE A 216 9.40 5.48 11.76
N VAL A 217 9.97 6.39 10.97
CA VAL A 217 10.41 7.71 11.46
C VAL A 217 9.25 8.70 11.37
N GLY A 218 8.22 8.47 12.19
CA GLY A 218 7.07 9.36 12.35
C GLY A 218 7.37 10.59 13.24
N PRO A 219 6.39 11.48 13.48
CA PRO A 219 6.61 12.74 14.21
C PRO A 219 7.25 12.58 15.60
N LEU A 220 6.85 11.55 16.35
CA LEU A 220 7.43 11.27 17.67
C LEU A 220 8.88 10.81 17.58
N THR A 221 9.19 9.94 16.60
CA THR A 221 10.55 9.48 16.32
C THR A 221 11.43 10.66 15.89
N ARG A 222 10.93 11.53 14.99
CA ARG A 222 11.63 12.73 14.50
C ARG A 222 11.92 13.73 15.61
N ALA A 223 10.93 14.06 16.42
CA ALA A 223 11.10 14.95 17.58
C ALA A 223 12.17 14.43 18.55
N LYS A 224 12.24 13.11 18.74
CA LYS A 224 13.23 12.49 19.62
C LYS A 224 14.62 12.37 19.00
N MET A 225 14.70 12.33 17.67
CA MET A 225 15.94 12.37 16.89
C MET A 225 16.48 13.79 16.68
N GLY A 226 15.68 14.83 16.94
CA GLY A 226 16.04 16.23 16.69
C GLY A 226 16.04 16.61 15.20
N LEU A 227 15.18 15.95 14.42
CA LEU A 227 14.96 16.18 12.98
C LEU A 227 13.70 17.02 12.74
#